data_AF-A0A1G3TEE0-F1
#
_entry.id   AF-A0A1G3TEE0-F1
#
_cell.length_a   1.000
_cell.length_b   1.000
_cell.length_c   1.000
_cell.angle_alpha   90.00
_cell.angle_beta   90.00
_cell.angle_gamma   90.00
#
_symmetry.space_group_name_H-M   'P 1'
#
loop_
_entity.id
_entity.type
_entity.pdbx_description
1 polymer ?
#
loop_
_entity_poly.entity_id
_entity_poly.type
_entity_poly.pdbx_seq_one_letter_code
_entity_poly.pdbx_strand_id
1 'polypeptide(L)'
;MKRILFILLLITQVGIAKSNVDDDKRIMDTLLKYNYGIIKMTKSGDTQLLKDLLTQEAYFKLMIWADSWKFSNLAMVAQINDLRFSPIAYNENNATIRTMENWTYAYADLVKRDYALEPTTIFYKVKYTLKKHHGQWIIVAVENLQEEAFEKPNTHKPKVEQKKEKPKESVKR
;
A
#
# COMPACT_ATOMS: atom_id res chain seq x y z
N MET A 1 -9.36 44.50 -59.24
CA MET A 1 -8.47 43.73 -58.34
C MET A 1 -9.32 43.05 -57.27
N LYS A 2 -9.55 41.74 -57.36
CA LYS A 2 -10.39 40.99 -56.41
C LYS A 2 -9.47 40.34 -55.36
N ARG A 3 -9.50 40.84 -54.12
CA ARG A 3 -8.81 40.22 -52.99
C ARG A 3 -9.74 39.16 -52.40
N ILE A 4 -9.44 37.89 -52.65
CA ILE A 4 -10.13 36.75 -52.03
C ILE A 4 -9.49 36.54 -50.66
N LEU A 5 -10.25 36.83 -49.60
CA LEU A 5 -9.87 36.62 -48.21
C LEU A 5 -10.11 35.13 -47.87
N PHE A 6 -9.04 34.33 -47.83
CA PHE A 6 -9.09 32.96 -47.31
C PHE A 6 -9.06 33.02 -45.78
N ILE A 7 -10.20 32.84 -45.15
CA ILE A 7 -10.30 32.66 -43.69
C ILE A 7 -9.92 31.21 -43.39
N LEU A 8 -8.72 31.03 -42.82
CA LEU A 8 -8.21 29.75 -42.34
C LEU A 8 -9.02 29.35 -41.09
N LEU A 9 -9.92 28.37 -41.23
CA LEU A 9 -10.66 27.79 -40.12
C LEU A 9 -9.71 26.86 -39.33
N LEU A 10 -9.05 27.40 -38.31
CA LEU A 10 -8.29 26.62 -37.33
C LEU A 10 -9.26 25.81 -36.47
N ILE A 11 -9.55 24.58 -36.90
CA ILE A 11 -10.19 23.55 -36.07
C ILE A 11 -9.16 23.12 -35.04
N THR A 12 -9.08 23.83 -33.92
CA THR A 12 -8.36 23.35 -32.75
C THR A 12 -9.19 22.19 -32.18
N GLN A 13 -8.77 20.97 -32.49
CA GLN A 13 -9.21 19.79 -31.72
C GLN A 13 -8.69 19.96 -30.29
N VAL A 14 -9.53 20.54 -29.43
CA VAL A 14 -9.36 20.45 -27.99
C VAL A 14 -9.56 18.98 -27.65
N GLY A 15 -8.46 18.24 -27.54
CA GLY A 15 -8.46 16.90 -27.01
C GLY A 15 -9.00 16.96 -25.59
N ILE A 16 -10.28 16.65 -25.41
CA ILE A 16 -10.89 16.46 -24.10
C ILE A 16 -10.21 15.23 -23.53
N ALA A 17 -9.24 15.43 -22.62
CA ALA A 17 -8.75 14.37 -21.77
C ALA A 17 -9.95 13.81 -21.02
N LYS A 18 -10.38 12.59 -21.39
CA LYS A 18 -11.47 11.89 -20.74
C LYS A 18 -11.02 11.64 -19.30
N SER A 19 -11.52 12.42 -18.35
CA SER A 19 -11.12 12.28 -16.95
C SER A 19 -11.68 10.95 -16.43
N ASN A 20 -10.85 9.92 -16.29
CA ASN A 20 -11.26 8.66 -15.67
C ASN A 20 -11.15 8.78 -14.14
N VAL A 21 -11.81 9.79 -13.56
CA VAL A 21 -11.85 10.08 -12.11
C VAL A 21 -12.18 8.84 -11.27
N ASP A 22 -12.92 7.91 -11.86
CA ASP A 22 -13.27 6.63 -11.27
C ASP A 22 -12.08 5.65 -11.21
N ASP A 23 -11.25 5.55 -12.25
CA ASP A 23 -10.05 4.70 -12.22
C ASP A 23 -8.99 5.26 -11.28
N ASP A 24 -8.81 6.59 -11.21
CA ASP A 24 -7.89 7.22 -10.25
C ASP A 24 -8.23 6.82 -8.80
N LYS A 25 -9.51 6.94 -8.44
CA LYS A 25 -10.01 6.55 -7.12
C LYS A 25 -9.82 5.06 -6.85
N ARG A 26 -10.11 4.19 -7.81
CA ARG A 26 -9.95 2.74 -7.67
C ARG A 26 -8.47 2.35 -7.50
N ILE A 27 -7.57 2.97 -8.24
CA ILE A 27 -6.12 2.71 -8.11
C ILE A 27 -5.63 3.15 -6.73
N MET A 28 -6.00 4.35 -6.27
CA MET A 28 -5.63 4.83 -4.94
C MET A 28 -6.20 3.93 -3.83
N ASP A 29 -7.47 3.51 -3.94
CA ASP A 29 -8.11 2.58 -3.01
C ASP A 29 -7.40 1.21 -2.99
N THR A 30 -7.02 0.66 -4.15
CA THR A 30 -6.20 -0.57 -4.23
C THR A 30 -4.90 -0.41 -3.45
N LEU A 31 -4.19 0.71 -3.59
CA LEU A 31 -2.93 0.95 -2.87
C LEU A 31 -3.14 1.12 -1.37
N LEU A 32 -4.20 1.82 -0.95
CA LEU A 32 -4.55 1.95 0.47
C LEU A 32 -4.85 0.59 1.10
N LYS A 33 -5.64 -0.24 0.42
CA LYS A 33 -5.97 -1.60 0.87
C LYS A 33 -4.74 -2.50 0.90
N TYR A 34 -3.86 -2.40 -0.09
CA TYR A 34 -2.60 -3.13 -0.11
C TYR A 34 -1.72 -2.79 1.09
N ASN A 35 -1.48 -1.50 1.32
CA ASN A 35 -0.66 -1.02 2.42
C ASN A 35 -1.26 -1.37 3.80
N TYR A 36 -2.59 -1.27 3.94
CA TYR A 36 -3.28 -1.76 5.14
C TYR A 36 -3.21 -3.29 5.30
N GLY A 37 -3.27 -4.03 4.19
CA GLY A 37 -3.10 -5.47 4.14
C GLY A 37 -1.72 -5.91 4.63
N ILE A 38 -0.65 -5.19 4.26
CA ILE A 38 0.69 -5.43 4.81
C ILE A 38 0.68 -5.31 6.34
N ILE A 39 0.13 -4.21 6.88
CA ILE A 39 0.07 -3.99 8.34
C ILE A 39 -0.67 -5.13 9.06
N LYS A 40 -1.78 -5.59 8.49
CA LYS A 40 -2.58 -6.69 9.05
C LYS A 40 -1.83 -8.02 9.00
N MET A 41 -1.23 -8.33 7.86
CA MET A 41 -0.47 -9.54 7.63
C MET A 41 0.71 -9.64 8.59
N THR A 42 1.48 -8.56 8.75
CA THR A 42 2.71 -8.60 9.54
C THR A 42 2.44 -8.60 11.05
N LYS A 43 1.32 -8.01 11.47
CA LYS A 43 0.90 -7.98 12.89
C LYS A 43 0.21 -9.27 13.32
N SER A 44 -0.64 -9.85 12.48
CA SER A 44 -1.58 -10.91 12.88
C SER A 44 -1.62 -12.14 11.96
N GLY A 45 -0.89 -12.12 10.84
CA GLY A 45 -0.97 -13.15 9.81
C GLY A 45 -2.23 -13.08 8.95
N ASP A 46 -3.08 -12.06 9.10
CA ASP A 46 -4.27 -11.86 8.28
C ASP A 46 -3.89 -11.35 6.88
N THR A 47 -4.09 -12.19 5.87
CA THR A 47 -3.71 -11.92 4.48
C THR A 47 -4.91 -11.71 3.56
N GLN A 48 -6.13 -11.71 4.11
CA GLN A 48 -7.36 -11.77 3.32
C GLN A 48 -7.47 -10.60 2.34
N LEU A 49 -7.02 -9.42 2.78
CA LEU A 49 -7.03 -8.20 1.96
C LEU A 49 -6.06 -8.24 0.79
N LEU A 50 -5.00 -9.04 0.86
CA LEU A 50 -3.92 -9.03 -0.13
C LEU A 50 -4.17 -10.01 -1.29
N LYS A 51 -4.92 -11.08 -1.04
CA LYS A 51 -5.10 -12.20 -1.98
C LYS A 51 -5.63 -11.76 -3.34
N ASP A 52 -6.62 -10.87 -3.35
CA ASP A 52 -7.29 -10.42 -4.58
C ASP A 52 -6.71 -9.12 -5.14
N LEU A 53 -5.75 -8.50 -4.44
CA LEU A 53 -5.09 -7.25 -4.86
C LEU A 53 -3.77 -7.49 -5.59
N LEU A 54 -3.28 -8.73 -5.59
CA LEU A 54 -1.96 -9.07 -6.10
C LEU A 54 -2.05 -10.19 -7.13
N THR A 55 -1.06 -10.26 -8.02
CA THR A 55 -0.82 -11.51 -8.76
C THR A 55 -0.42 -12.61 -7.79
N GLN A 56 -0.68 -13.87 -8.16
CA GLN A 56 -0.29 -15.02 -7.34
C GLN A 56 1.21 -15.01 -7.00
N GLU A 57 2.06 -14.62 -7.96
CA GLU A 57 3.51 -14.50 -7.76
C GLU A 57 3.85 -13.41 -6.73
N ALA A 58 3.28 -12.21 -6.87
CA ALA A 58 3.53 -11.11 -5.94
C ALA A 58 3.01 -11.42 -4.53
N TYR A 59 1.82 -12.03 -4.43
CA TYR A 59 1.26 -12.51 -3.17
C TYR A 59 2.18 -13.53 -2.49
N PHE A 60 2.69 -14.52 -3.24
CA PHE A 60 3.55 -15.55 -2.67
C PHE A 60 4.89 -15.00 -2.16
N LYS A 61 5.53 -14.07 -2.90
CA LYS A 61 6.75 -13.39 -2.44
C LYS A 61 6.51 -12.61 -1.15
N LEU A 62 5.38 -11.91 -1.07
CA LEU A 62 4.99 -11.14 0.11
C LEU A 62 4.73 -12.05 1.33
N MET A 63 4.12 -13.22 1.12
CA MET A 63 3.94 -14.24 2.17
C MET A 63 5.26 -14.77 2.71
N ILE A 64 6.22 -15.12 1.84
CA ILE A 64 7.55 -15.59 2.25
C ILE A 64 8.25 -14.52 3.10
N TRP A 65 8.21 -13.26 2.66
CA TRP A 65 8.80 -12.15 3.41
C TRP A 65 8.17 -12.00 4.80
N ALA A 66 6.84 -12.07 4.91
CA ALA A 66 6.15 -11.97 6.19
C ALA A 66 6.45 -13.17 7.12
N ASP A 67 6.53 -14.37 6.56
CA ASP A 67 6.79 -15.61 7.31
C ASP A 67 8.24 -15.70 7.81
N SER A 68 9.18 -14.97 7.20
CA SER A 68 10.59 -14.96 7.62
C SER A 68 10.78 -14.58 9.10
N TRP A 69 9.89 -13.75 9.66
CA TRP A 69 9.92 -13.33 11.06
C TRP A 69 9.27 -14.33 12.02
N LYS A 70 8.34 -15.16 11.53
CA LYS A 70 7.62 -16.13 12.36
C LYS A 70 8.56 -17.17 12.98
N PHE A 71 9.64 -17.53 12.27
CA PHE A 71 10.66 -18.45 12.77
C PHE A 71 11.40 -17.94 14.02
N SER A 72 11.30 -16.64 14.33
CA SER A 72 11.93 -16.02 15.50
C SER A 72 10.94 -15.61 16.61
N ASN A 73 9.68 -16.08 16.55
CA ASN A 73 8.59 -15.65 17.47
C ASN A 73 8.35 -14.13 17.46
N LEU A 74 8.63 -13.47 16.33
CA LEU A 74 8.42 -12.03 16.16
C LEU A 74 7.17 -11.75 15.34
N ALA A 75 6.46 -10.68 15.70
CA ALA A 75 5.45 -10.06 14.84
C ALA A 75 5.83 -8.59 14.60
N MET A 76 5.78 -8.15 13.34
CA MET A 76 6.05 -6.74 13.02
C MET A 76 4.77 -5.93 13.18
N VAL A 77 4.82 -4.98 14.11
CA VAL A 77 3.77 -3.98 14.32
C VAL A 77 4.20 -2.73 13.56
N ALA A 78 3.45 -2.39 12.50
CA ALA A 78 3.75 -1.25 11.64
C ALA A 78 2.56 -0.28 11.57
N GLN A 79 2.86 0.96 11.24
CA GLN A 79 1.90 1.99 10.89
C GLN A 79 2.48 2.90 9.80
N ILE A 80 1.60 3.51 9.02
CA ILE A 80 1.95 4.54 8.04
C ILE A 80 1.61 5.88 8.66
N ASN A 81 2.62 6.71 8.85
CA ASN A 81 2.48 8.05 9.40
C ASN A 81 2.07 9.06 8.33
N ASP A 82 2.53 8.87 7.09
CA ASP A 82 2.24 9.73 5.95
C ASP A 82 2.29 8.92 4.66
N LEU A 83 1.34 9.15 3.76
CA LEU A 83 1.24 8.50 2.46
C LEU A 83 0.79 9.52 1.43
N ARG A 84 1.71 9.88 0.52
CA ARG A 84 1.44 10.82 -0.56
C ARG A 84 1.52 10.13 -1.91
N PHE A 85 0.50 10.35 -2.73
CA PHE A 85 0.42 9.83 -4.09
C PHE A 85 0.97 10.85 -5.09
N SER A 86 1.81 10.39 -6.00
CA SER A 86 2.17 11.15 -7.21
C SER A 86 1.08 11.00 -8.26
N PRO A 87 1.07 11.85 -9.32
CA PRO A 87 0.17 11.66 -10.45
C PRO A 87 0.26 10.24 -11.04
N ILE A 88 -0.89 9.71 -11.43
CA ILE A 88 -1.02 8.36 -11.98
C ILE A 88 -0.77 8.42 -13.49
N ALA A 89 0.11 7.57 -14.00
CA ALA A 89 0.30 7.38 -15.43
C ALA A 89 -0.33 6.06 -15.84
N TYR A 90 -1.40 6.11 -16.65
CA TYR A 90 -2.15 4.91 -17.02
C TYR A 90 -2.73 4.95 -18.43
N ASN A 91 -3.04 3.76 -18.93
CA ASN A 91 -3.90 3.51 -20.08
C ASN A 91 -5.08 2.62 -19.65
N GLU A 92 -5.87 2.12 -20.59
CA GLU A 92 -7.06 1.31 -20.29
C GLU A 92 -6.80 0.09 -19.40
N ASN A 93 -5.60 -0.49 -19.49
CA ASN A 93 -5.29 -1.79 -18.88
C ASN A 93 -4.11 -1.76 -17.90
N ASN A 94 -3.29 -0.71 -17.90
CA ASN A 94 -2.08 -0.64 -17.11
C ASN A 94 -1.96 0.73 -16.44
N ALA A 95 -1.47 0.74 -15.21
CA ALA A 95 -1.21 1.96 -14.46
C ALA A 95 0.13 1.87 -13.73
N THR A 96 0.77 3.02 -13.59
CA THR A 96 1.94 3.21 -12.74
C THR A 96 1.72 4.41 -11.86
N ILE A 97 2.11 4.28 -10.59
CA ILE A 97 1.97 5.33 -9.60
C ILE A 97 3.17 5.26 -8.65
N ARG A 98 3.64 6.44 -8.25
CA ARG A 98 4.69 6.55 -7.23
C ARG A 98 4.09 7.06 -5.93
N THR A 99 4.54 6.53 -4.81
CA THR A 99 4.19 7.02 -3.49
C THR A 99 5.43 7.51 -2.76
N MET A 100 5.19 8.40 -1.80
CA MET A 100 6.12 8.79 -0.75
C MET A 100 5.49 8.36 0.56
N GLU A 101 6.16 7.50 1.30
CA GLU A 101 5.59 6.81 2.45
C GLU A 101 6.51 6.96 3.65
N ASN A 102 5.96 7.40 4.77
CA ASN A 102 6.65 7.38 6.05
C ASN A 102 6.03 6.31 6.92
N TRP A 103 6.83 5.31 7.29
CA TRP A 103 6.41 4.19 8.12
C TRP A 103 7.08 4.27 9.48
N THR A 104 6.39 3.81 10.52
CA THR A 104 7.02 3.43 11.78
C THR A 104 6.71 1.97 12.04
N TYR A 105 7.73 1.18 12.35
CA TYR A 105 7.57 -0.23 12.69
C TYR A 105 8.42 -0.63 13.88
N ALA A 106 7.99 -1.68 14.58
CA ALA A 106 8.72 -2.34 15.64
C ALA A 106 8.42 -3.84 15.61
N TYR A 107 9.33 -4.63 16.17
CA TYR A 107 9.13 -6.08 16.31
C TYR A 107 8.68 -6.39 17.73
N ALA A 108 7.53 -7.04 17.88
CA ALA A 108 7.04 -7.55 19.15
C ALA A 108 7.49 -9.00 19.33
N ASP A 109 8.12 -9.31 20.46
CA ASP A 109 8.42 -10.66 20.91
C ASP A 109 7.14 -11.27 21.51
N LEU A 110 6.60 -12.28 20.84
CA LEU A 110 5.33 -12.90 21.21
C LEU A 110 5.42 -13.72 22.51
N VAL A 111 6.62 -14.14 22.90
CA VAL A 111 6.87 -14.88 24.15
C VAL A 111 6.96 -13.91 25.33
N LYS A 112 7.77 -12.86 25.19
CA LYS A 112 7.98 -11.85 26.25
C LYS A 112 6.83 -10.86 26.36
N ARG A 113 5.99 -10.77 25.33
CA ARG A 113 4.88 -9.79 25.22
C ARG A 113 5.37 -8.34 25.31
N ASP A 114 6.56 -8.09 24.77
CA ASP A 114 7.19 -6.77 24.75
C ASP A 114 7.86 -6.55 23.38
N TYR A 115 8.33 -5.34 23.12
CA TYR A 115 9.09 -5.03 21.92
C TYR A 115 10.50 -5.59 22.01
N ALA A 116 10.93 -6.28 20.95
CA ALA A 116 12.28 -6.80 20.81
C ALA A 116 13.30 -5.67 20.54
N LEU A 117 12.87 -4.58 19.92
CA LEU A 117 13.67 -3.42 19.55
C LEU A 117 12.83 -2.13 19.65
N GLU A 118 13.50 -0.99 19.78
CA GLU A 118 12.84 0.32 19.71
C GLU A 118 12.22 0.55 18.31
N PRO A 119 11.12 1.31 18.20
CA PRO A 119 10.49 1.59 16.92
C PRO A 119 11.42 2.36 15.97
N THR A 120 11.48 1.92 14.72
CA THR A 120 12.21 2.59 13.64
C THR A 120 11.23 3.34 12.77
N THR A 121 11.59 4.57 12.38
CA THR A 121 10.86 5.31 11.35
C THR A 121 11.65 5.30 10.06
N ILE A 122 10.99 5.02 8.95
CA ILE A 122 11.62 4.85 7.64
C ILE A 122 10.79 5.57 6.57
N PHE A 123 11.50 6.25 5.68
CA PHE A 123 10.93 6.85 4.49
C PHE A 123 11.17 5.93 3.29
N TYR A 124 10.13 5.78 2.48
CA TYR A 124 10.17 5.10 1.21
C TYR A 124 9.67 5.99 0.07
N LYS A 125 10.35 5.92 -1.08
CA LYS A 125 9.74 6.23 -2.37
C LYS A 125 9.48 4.92 -3.08
N VAL A 126 8.21 4.60 -3.34
CA VAL A 126 7.81 3.32 -3.93
C VAL A 126 7.18 3.56 -5.29
N LYS A 127 7.43 2.67 -6.25
CA LYS A 127 6.72 2.60 -7.53
C LYS A 127 5.86 1.35 -7.55
N TYR A 128 4.58 1.53 -7.82
CA TYR A 128 3.63 0.46 -8.05
C TYR A 128 3.31 0.36 -9.54
N THR A 129 3.29 -0.86 -10.04
CA THR A 129 2.75 -1.18 -11.36
C THR A 129 1.48 -1.99 -11.16
N LEU A 130 0.40 -1.56 -11.82
CA LEU A 130 -0.91 -2.18 -11.73
C LEU A 130 -1.41 -2.60 -13.11
N LYS A 131 -2.25 -3.63 -13.13
CA LYS A 131 -2.97 -4.10 -14.31
C LYS A 131 -4.45 -4.22 -14.01
N LYS A 132 -5.30 -3.87 -14.99
CA LYS A 132 -6.74 -4.09 -14.91
C LYS A 132 -7.04 -5.57 -15.21
N HIS A 133 -7.73 -6.23 -14.29
CA HIS A 133 -8.10 -7.64 -14.36
C HIS A 133 -9.56 -7.79 -13.89
N HIS A 134 -10.45 -8.29 -14.75
CA HIS A 134 -11.89 -8.41 -14.47
C HIS A 134 -12.53 -7.11 -13.92
N GLY A 135 -12.13 -5.96 -14.46
CA GLY A 135 -12.65 -4.65 -14.04
C GLY A 135 -12.04 -4.10 -12.75
N GLN A 136 -11.10 -4.82 -12.12
CA GLN A 136 -10.40 -4.40 -10.90
C GLN A 136 -8.93 -4.10 -11.18
N TRP A 137 -8.36 -3.12 -10.49
CA TRP A 137 -6.93 -2.83 -10.55
C TRP A 137 -6.20 -3.68 -9.52
N ILE A 138 -5.28 -4.52 -10.00
CA ILE A 138 -4.42 -5.35 -9.15
C ILE A 138 -2.96 -4.91 -9.29
N ILE A 139 -2.18 -5.04 -8.22
CA ILE A 139 -0.76 -4.74 -8.19
C ILE A 139 0.00 -5.94 -8.76
N VAL A 140 0.84 -5.68 -9.77
CA VAL A 140 1.67 -6.70 -10.42
C VAL A 140 3.14 -6.58 -10.03
N ALA A 141 3.59 -5.40 -9.62
CA ALA A 141 4.94 -5.17 -9.14
C ALA A 141 5.01 -3.98 -8.17
N VAL A 142 5.93 -4.08 -7.22
CA VAL A 142 6.28 -3.05 -6.24
C VAL A 142 7.79 -2.91 -6.26
N GLU A 143 8.28 -1.69 -6.49
CA GLU A 143 9.71 -1.38 -6.60
C GLU A 143 10.07 -0.27 -5.60
N ASN A 144 11.02 -0.55 -4.70
CA ASN A 144 11.58 0.48 -3.80
C ASN A 144 12.57 1.34 -4.59
N LEU A 145 12.25 2.61 -4.79
CA LEU A 145 13.10 3.58 -5.50
C LEU A 145 14.06 4.30 -4.56
N GLN A 146 13.67 4.49 -3.30
CA GLN A 146 14.47 5.11 -2.26
C GLN A 146 14.04 4.56 -0.91
N GLU A 147 15.01 4.38 -0.01
CA GLU A 147 14.84 3.93 1.37
C GLU A 147 15.76 4.76 2.26
N GLU A 148 15.22 5.34 3.33
CA GLU A 148 16.00 6.14 4.28
C GLU A 148 15.45 5.96 5.70
N ALA A 149 16.26 5.39 6.60
CA ALA A 149 15.90 5.23 8.01
C ALA A 149 16.23 6.52 8.78
N PHE A 150 15.29 6.99 9.60
CA PHE A 150 15.54 8.12 10.49
C PHE A 150 16.02 7.59 11.84
N GLU A 151 17.25 7.95 12.23
CA GLU A 151 17.86 7.53 13.51
C GLU A 151 17.25 8.21 14.75
N LYS A 152 16.37 9.21 14.57
CA LYS A 152 15.75 9.88 15.72
C LYS A 152 14.60 9.03 16.25
N PRO A 153 14.64 8.57 17.51
CA PRO A 153 13.59 7.76 18.09
C PRO A 153 12.29 8.56 18.11
N ASN A 154 11.33 8.15 17.28
CA ASN A 154 9.96 8.62 17.42
C ASN A 154 9.39 7.89 18.65
N THR A 155 9.23 8.62 19.76
CA THR A 155 8.84 8.04 21.07
C THR A 155 7.40 7.51 21.11
N HIS A 156 6.62 7.69 20.04
CA HIS A 156 5.30 7.11 19.90
C HIS A 156 5.38 5.65 19.47
N LYS A 157 5.43 4.75 20.45
CA LYS A 157 5.27 3.30 20.23
C LYS A 157 3.89 3.04 19.58
N PRO A 158 3.81 2.28 18.48
CA PRO A 158 2.53 1.90 17.89
C PRO A 158 1.68 1.15 18.91
N LYS A 159 0.37 1.37 18.96
CA LYS A 159 -0.47 0.76 20.01
C LYS A 159 -0.62 -0.75 19.79
N VAL A 160 -0.17 -1.55 20.75
CA VAL A 160 -0.54 -2.98 20.85
C VAL A 160 -1.97 -3.05 21.39
N GLU A 161 -2.95 -3.31 20.52
CA GLU A 161 -4.29 -3.68 20.97
C GLU A 161 -4.23 -5.00 21.72
N GLN A 162 -4.44 -4.95 23.02
CA GLN A 162 -4.66 -6.13 23.83
C GLN A 162 -6.01 -6.74 23.45
N LYS A 163 -5.99 -7.96 22.89
CA LYS A 163 -7.20 -8.72 22.63
C LYS A 163 -7.87 -8.98 23.99
N LYS A 164 -8.99 -8.32 24.27
CA LYS A 164 -9.81 -8.63 25.46
C LYS A 164 -10.25 -10.09 25.35
N GLU A 165 -9.69 -10.96 26.17
CA GLU A 165 -10.23 -12.31 26.34
C GLU A 165 -11.67 -12.18 26.82
N LYS A 166 -12.60 -12.75 26.06
CA LYS A 166 -13.97 -12.95 26.56
C LYS A 166 -13.88 -13.90 27.77
N PRO A 167 -14.56 -13.60 28.90
CA PRO A 167 -14.63 -14.53 30.01
C PRO A 167 -15.14 -15.88 29.52
N LYS A 168 -14.42 -16.96 29.85
CA LYS A 168 -14.94 -18.31 29.67
C LYS A 168 -16.17 -18.45 30.56
N GLU A 169 -17.34 -18.59 29.95
CA GLU A 169 -18.54 -19.02 30.65
C GLU A 169 -18.23 -20.36 31.33
N SER A 170 -18.31 -20.36 32.66
CA SER A 170 -18.22 -21.57 33.47
C SER A 170 -19.42 -22.46 33.13
N VAL A 171 -19.19 -23.51 32.36
CA VAL A 171 -20.16 -24.60 32.21
C VAL A 171 -20.24 -25.32 33.56
N LYS A 172 -21.27 -25.01 34.35
CA LYS A 172 -21.67 -25.84 35.49
C LYS A 172 -22.19 -27.18 34.95
N ARG A 173 -21.58 -28.28 35.39
CA ARG A 173 -22.21 -29.60 35.46
C ARG A 173 -22.17 -30.03 36.91
#